data_AF-A0A239GNB4-F1
#
_entry.id   AF-A0A239GNB4-F1
#
_cell.length_a   1.000
_cell.length_b   1.000
_cell.length_c   1.000
_cell.angle_alpha   90.00
_cell.angle_beta   90.00
_cell.angle_gamma   90.00
#
_symmetry.space_group_name_H-M   'P 1'
#
loop_
_entity.id
_entity.type
_entity.pdbx_description
1 polymer ?
#
loop_
_entity_poly.entity_id
_entity_poly.type
_entity_poly.pdbx_seq_one_letter_code
_entity_poly.pdbx_strand_id
1 'polypeptide(L)'
;MDLLIEVTNTPVIECLLLLLLTGDNGKIDWTNNLIKDYRLQFMELKEKSEATEFINLVIQSNLEKEVLEDKSLTHLHIRLEKQKRKLLKTYFTSIKQEKEFLDEYEYVGDFNSLISKYFLQMKRLQLVIQPDVQIATSVHSKSKITYLTARGFWLNDKGERERKYVKSLGRLDEFDGGKKDPLVIKLGIEKIREESLKDYNQRYPD
;
A
#
# COMPACT_ATOMS: atom_id res chain seq x y z
N MET A 1 -7.33 -9.73 -15.11
CA MET A 1 -6.41 -8.67 -15.56
C MET A 1 -5.53 -8.41 -14.35
N ASP A 2 -4.44 -9.17 -14.31
CA ASP A 2 -3.68 -9.50 -13.12
C ASP A 2 -2.47 -8.58 -12.97
N LEU A 3 -2.70 -7.37 -12.46
CA LEU A 3 -1.64 -6.40 -12.17
C LEU A 3 -0.65 -6.87 -11.08
N LEU A 4 -0.99 -7.92 -10.32
CA LEU A 4 -0.11 -8.54 -9.32
C LEU A 4 0.76 -9.66 -9.89
N ILE A 5 0.44 -10.18 -11.09
CA ILE A 5 1.24 -11.19 -11.78
C ILE A 5 2.28 -10.54 -12.70
N GLU A 6 2.05 -9.29 -13.14
CA GLU A 6 3.00 -8.56 -13.99
C GLU A 6 4.21 -7.97 -13.26
N VAL A 7 4.16 -7.79 -11.93
CA VAL A 7 5.37 -7.42 -11.15
C VAL A 7 6.35 -8.60 -11.01
N THR A 8 5.96 -9.78 -11.49
CA THR A 8 6.75 -11.02 -11.43
C THR A 8 7.06 -11.63 -12.79
N ASN A 9 6.67 -11.00 -13.90
CA ASN A 9 7.10 -11.48 -15.21
C ASN A 9 8.56 -11.06 -15.44
N THR A 10 9.41 -12.08 -15.57
CA THR A 10 10.53 -12.34 -16.48
C THR A 10 11.58 -11.27 -16.86
N PRO A 11 11.31 -10.06 -17.41
CA PRO A 11 12.38 -9.18 -17.89
C PRO A 11 13.34 -8.66 -16.80
N VAL A 12 12.87 -8.50 -15.56
CA VAL A 12 13.71 -8.03 -14.43
C VAL A 12 14.78 -9.06 -14.05
N ILE A 13 14.46 -10.35 -14.18
CA ILE A 13 15.37 -11.47 -13.96
C ILE A 13 16.34 -11.61 -15.15
N GLU A 14 15.87 -11.36 -16.37
CA GLU A 14 16.70 -11.38 -17.59
C GLU A 14 17.70 -10.21 -17.66
N CYS A 15 17.34 -9.01 -17.21
CA CYS A 15 18.25 -7.86 -17.13
C CYS A 15 19.32 -8.01 -16.04
N LEU A 16 18.98 -8.62 -14.90
CA LEU A 16 19.94 -9.00 -13.85
C LEU A 16 20.93 -10.08 -14.32
N LEU A 17 20.49 -11.01 -15.19
CA LEU A 17 21.33 -12.01 -15.86
C LEU A 17 22.28 -11.39 -16.92
N LEU A 18 21.83 -10.37 -17.65
CA LEU A 18 22.64 -9.63 -18.66
C LEU A 18 23.72 -8.73 -18.04
N LEU A 19 23.52 -8.24 -16.82
CA LEU A 19 24.53 -7.52 -16.04
C LEU A 19 25.61 -8.44 -15.45
N LEU A 20 25.38 -9.76 -15.42
CA LEU A 20 26.25 -10.76 -14.77
C LEU A 20 27.08 -11.60 -15.75
N LEU A 21 26.76 -11.61 -17.05
CA LEU A 21 27.40 -12.50 -18.03
C LEU A 21 27.96 -11.71 -19.22
N THR A 22 29.24 -11.35 -19.13
CA THR A 22 30.19 -11.13 -20.25
C THR A 22 29.85 -10.01 -21.26
N GLY A 23 30.68 -8.99 -21.46
CA GLY A 23 32.08 -9.13 -21.87
C GLY A 23 32.19 -8.95 -23.38
N ASP A 24 32.75 -7.79 -23.77
CA ASP A 24 33.30 -7.40 -25.08
C ASP A 24 32.35 -7.12 -26.27
N ASN A 25 31.91 -5.85 -26.38
CA ASN A 25 32.55 -4.85 -27.26
C ASN A 25 31.75 -3.52 -27.36
N GLY A 26 32.32 -2.42 -26.87
CA GLY A 26 31.90 -1.04 -27.20
C GLY A 26 32.01 -0.04 -26.05
N LYS A 27 33.16 0.63 -25.92
CA LYS A 27 33.60 1.36 -24.70
C LYS A 27 32.87 2.66 -24.38
N ILE A 28 32.63 2.89 -23.08
CA ILE A 28 32.27 4.19 -22.45
C ILE A 28 33.56 4.89 -21.94
N ASP A 29 33.60 6.23 -21.90
CA ASP A 29 34.74 7.01 -21.38
C ASP A 29 34.61 7.21 -19.85
N TRP A 30 35.66 6.79 -19.13
CA TRP A 30 35.69 6.56 -17.69
C TRP A 30 36.49 7.61 -16.90
N THR A 31 36.82 8.75 -17.51
CA THR A 31 37.80 9.70 -16.95
C THR A 31 37.23 10.75 -15.99
N ASN A 32 35.90 10.85 -15.80
CA ASN A 32 35.30 11.79 -14.87
C ASN A 32 35.34 11.26 -13.41
N ASN A 33 36.12 11.92 -12.56
CA ASN A 33 36.30 11.54 -11.16
C ASN A 33 35.00 11.58 -10.34
N LEU A 34 34.02 12.42 -10.72
CA LEU A 34 32.70 12.46 -10.08
C LEU A 34 31.87 11.20 -10.38
N ILE A 35 32.08 10.59 -11.54
CA ILE A 35 31.42 9.33 -11.96
C ILE A 35 32.06 8.13 -11.25
N LYS A 36 33.37 8.18 -10.96
CA LYS A 36 34.09 7.15 -10.18
C LYS A 36 33.59 7.05 -8.75
N ASP A 37 33.39 8.18 -8.08
CA ASP A 37 32.93 8.20 -6.69
C ASP A 37 31.48 7.73 -6.57
N TYR A 38 30.62 8.08 -7.54
CA TYR A 38 29.25 7.57 -7.64
C TYR A 38 29.19 6.06 -7.93
N ARG A 39 30.12 5.52 -8.73
CA ARG A 39 30.23 4.07 -9.01
C ARG A 39 30.65 3.30 -7.76
N LEU A 40 31.61 3.81 -7.00
CA LEU A 40 32.11 3.14 -5.79
C LEU A 40 31.04 3.04 -4.69
N GLN A 41 30.18 4.06 -4.54
CA GLN A 41 29.13 4.03 -3.53
C GLN A 41 27.91 3.17 -3.90
N PHE A 42 27.60 2.96 -5.19
CA PHE A 42 26.28 2.46 -5.60
C PHE A 42 26.29 1.39 -6.71
N MET A 43 27.39 0.65 -6.90
CA MET A 43 27.53 -0.31 -8.00
C MET A 43 26.61 -1.56 -7.95
N GLU A 44 25.92 -1.85 -6.84
CA GLU A 44 25.27 -3.17 -6.63
C GLU A 44 23.73 -3.19 -6.56
N LEU A 45 23.00 -2.08 -6.76
CA LEU A 45 21.54 -2.10 -6.57
C LEU A 45 20.75 -1.62 -7.80
N LYS A 46 20.13 -2.62 -8.46
CA LYS A 46 18.92 -2.66 -9.31
C LYS A 46 18.71 -1.54 -10.35
N GLU A 47 18.15 -1.90 -11.49
CA GLU A 47 17.80 -0.97 -12.57
C GLU A 47 17.07 0.28 -12.04
N LYS A 48 17.64 1.46 -12.33
CA LYS A 48 17.25 2.76 -11.77
C LYS A 48 15.78 3.12 -12.03
N SER A 49 15.17 2.65 -13.12
CA SER A 49 13.79 2.97 -13.50
C SER A 49 12.77 2.29 -12.58
N GLU A 50 12.90 0.98 -12.37
CA GLU A 50 11.96 0.19 -11.58
C GLU A 50 12.02 0.54 -10.09
N ALA A 51 13.24 0.78 -9.57
CA ALA A 51 13.41 1.28 -8.21
C ALA A 51 12.75 2.66 -8.03
N THR A 52 12.87 3.54 -9.02
CA THR A 52 12.23 4.86 -9.02
C THR A 52 10.71 4.76 -9.06
N GLU A 53 10.18 3.86 -9.88
CA GLU A 53 8.74 3.61 -10.00
C GLU A 53 8.16 3.05 -8.69
N PHE A 54 8.85 2.10 -8.07
CA PHE A 54 8.46 1.58 -6.75
C PHE A 54 8.52 2.65 -5.66
N ILE A 55 9.58 3.47 -5.59
CA ILE A 55 9.66 4.60 -4.65
C ILE A 55 8.46 5.54 -4.84
N ASN A 56 8.17 5.92 -6.09
CA ASN A 56 7.05 6.79 -6.41
C ASN A 56 5.73 6.17 -5.95
N LEU A 57 5.52 4.88 -6.20
CA LEU A 57 4.33 4.14 -5.75
C LEU A 57 4.16 4.14 -4.22
N VAL A 58 5.27 4.06 -3.47
CA VAL A 58 5.26 4.08 -2.00
C VAL A 58 5.01 5.48 -1.45
N ILE A 59 5.63 6.50 -2.06
CA ILE A 59 5.49 7.89 -1.61
C ILE A 59 4.10 8.43 -1.96
N GLN A 60 3.58 8.11 -3.15
CA GLN A 60 2.25 8.50 -3.59
C GLN A 60 1.17 7.85 -2.72
N SER A 61 0.50 8.67 -1.93
CA SER A 61 -0.58 8.22 -1.04
C SER A 61 -1.95 8.22 -1.74
N ASN A 62 -2.12 8.94 -2.84
CA ASN A 62 -3.39 9.11 -3.58
C ASN A 62 -4.59 9.45 -2.67
N LEU A 63 -4.32 10.07 -1.53
CA LEU A 63 -5.34 10.53 -0.58
C LEU A 63 -5.93 11.84 -1.06
N GLU A 64 -7.23 12.01 -0.86
CA GLU A 64 -7.94 13.23 -1.17
C GLU A 64 -7.46 14.38 -0.27
N LYS A 65 -7.49 15.61 -0.81
CA LYS A 65 -7.01 16.80 -0.10
C LYS A 65 -7.70 16.99 1.26
N GLU A 66 -9.01 16.76 1.31
CA GLU A 66 -9.82 16.87 2.53
C GLU A 66 -9.36 15.88 3.62
N VAL A 67 -8.95 14.67 3.22
CA VAL A 67 -8.42 13.63 4.13
C VAL A 67 -7.03 13.98 4.63
N LEU A 68 -6.21 14.63 3.80
CA LEU A 68 -4.89 15.12 4.18
C LEU A 68 -4.96 16.29 5.17
N GLU A 69 -5.97 17.14 5.05
CA GLU A 69 -6.19 18.32 5.90
C GLU A 69 -6.95 17.99 7.20
N ASP A 70 -7.56 16.80 7.30
CA ASP A 70 -8.27 16.35 8.51
C ASP A 70 -7.32 16.08 9.68
N LYS A 71 -7.30 17.03 10.62
CA LYS A 71 -6.48 16.98 11.84
C LYS A 71 -6.78 15.76 12.72
N SER A 72 -7.99 15.19 12.67
CA SER A 72 -8.35 14.00 13.46
C SER A 72 -7.54 12.77 13.03
N LEU A 73 -7.09 12.73 11.78
CA LEU A 73 -6.35 11.62 11.18
C LEU A 73 -4.83 11.76 11.28
N THR A 74 -4.33 12.86 11.89
CA THR A 74 -2.88 13.15 12.01
C THR A 74 -2.07 11.97 12.53
N HIS A 75 -2.57 11.27 13.55
CA HIS A 75 -1.89 10.11 14.13
C HIS A 75 -1.74 8.94 13.14
N LEU A 76 -2.76 8.71 12.28
CA LEU A 76 -2.71 7.68 11.24
C LEU A 76 -1.77 8.10 10.10
N HIS A 77 -1.76 9.38 9.73
CA HIS A 77 -0.80 9.91 8.74
C HIS A 77 0.65 9.72 9.21
N ILE A 78 0.94 10.04 10.47
CA ILE A 78 2.26 9.78 11.07
C ILE A 78 2.61 8.29 11.02
N ARG A 79 1.65 7.42 11.35
CA ARG A 79 1.85 5.96 11.31
C ARG A 79 2.10 5.48 9.88
N LEU A 80 1.38 6.02 8.89
CA LEU A 80 1.59 5.70 7.47
C LEU A 80 2.99 6.11 7.01
N GLU A 81 3.45 7.30 7.36
CA GLU A 81 4.81 7.75 7.02
C GLU A 81 5.89 6.90 7.67
N LYS A 82 5.69 6.45 8.92
CA LYS A 82 6.59 5.47 9.56
C LYS A 82 6.63 4.15 8.76
N GLN A 83 5.48 3.64 8.31
CA GLN A 83 5.43 2.41 7.51
C GLN A 83 6.08 2.56 6.14
N LYS A 84 5.86 3.68 5.44
CA LYS A 84 6.55 3.98 4.18
C LYS A 84 8.08 4.00 4.37
N ARG A 85 8.56 4.68 5.41
CA ARG A 85 10.00 4.72 5.73
C ARG A 85 10.55 3.33 6.04
N LYS A 86 9.82 2.52 6.82
CA LYS A 86 10.20 1.14 7.11
C LYS A 86 10.29 0.30 5.82
N LEU A 87 9.26 0.36 4.97
CA LEU A 87 9.23 -0.33 3.69
C LEU A 87 10.40 0.07 2.79
N LEU A 88 10.64 1.38 2.62
CA LEU A 88 11.75 1.87 1.79
C LEU A 88 13.11 1.51 2.39
N LYS A 89 13.28 1.62 3.71
CA LYS A 89 14.50 1.18 4.39
C LYS A 89 14.75 -0.30 4.08
N THR A 90 13.77 -1.17 4.31
CA THR A 90 13.88 -2.60 3.98
C THR A 90 14.16 -2.79 2.48
N TYR A 91 13.49 -2.08 1.58
CA TYR A 91 13.73 -2.21 0.15
C TYR A 91 15.19 -1.90 -0.27
N PHE A 92 15.81 -0.91 0.36
CA PHE A 92 17.19 -0.47 0.06
C PHE A 92 18.26 -1.13 0.92
N THR A 93 17.91 -1.78 2.03
CA THR A 93 18.89 -2.50 2.84
C THR A 93 19.37 -3.74 2.09
N SER A 94 20.68 -3.84 1.88
CA SER A 94 21.30 -5.09 1.45
C SER A 94 21.23 -6.11 2.59
N ILE A 95 20.81 -7.35 2.28
CA ILE A 95 20.75 -8.47 3.24
C ILE A 95 22.10 -8.65 3.96
N LYS A 96 23.22 -8.32 3.31
CA LYS A 96 24.57 -8.44 3.89
C LYS A 96 24.93 -7.34 4.90
N GLN A 97 24.16 -6.25 4.97
CA GLN A 97 24.49 -5.06 5.78
C GLN A 97 23.78 -5.03 7.14
N GLU A 98 22.71 -5.81 7.35
CA GLU A 98 22.02 -5.90 8.64
C GLU A 98 22.04 -7.33 9.18
N LYS A 99 22.70 -7.49 10.34
CA LYS A 99 22.95 -8.79 10.96
C LYS A 99 21.65 -9.49 11.40
N GLU A 100 20.65 -8.72 11.83
CA GLU A 100 19.31 -9.24 12.18
C GLU A 100 18.61 -9.92 10.99
N PHE A 101 18.84 -9.46 9.76
CA PHE A 101 18.25 -10.10 8.58
C PHE A 101 18.96 -11.40 8.17
N LEU A 102 20.24 -11.55 8.52
CA LEU A 102 20.99 -12.78 8.26
C LEU A 102 20.56 -13.93 9.18
N ASP A 103 20.09 -13.62 10.39
CA ASP A 103 19.67 -14.61 11.37
C ASP A 103 18.20 -15.05 11.17
N GLU A 104 17.33 -14.20 10.60
CA GLU A 104 15.92 -14.49 10.37
C GLU A 104 15.56 -14.94 8.93
N TYR A 105 16.36 -14.55 7.93
CA TYR A 105 16.01 -14.76 6.52
C TYR A 105 17.17 -15.41 5.76
N GLU A 106 16.93 -16.64 5.31
CA GLU A 106 17.97 -17.48 4.68
C GLU A 106 18.01 -17.27 3.15
N TYR A 107 16.90 -16.86 2.53
CA TYR A 107 16.78 -16.72 1.08
C TYR A 107 16.30 -15.34 0.62
N VAL A 108 16.73 -14.91 -0.57
CA VAL A 108 16.26 -13.67 -1.23
C VAL A 108 14.73 -13.64 -1.40
N GLY A 109 14.10 -14.81 -1.58
CA GLY A 109 12.64 -14.94 -1.65
C GLY A 109 11.92 -14.52 -0.37
N ASP A 110 12.56 -14.66 0.79
CA ASP A 110 12.00 -14.25 2.06
C ASP A 110 11.98 -12.72 2.19
N PHE A 111 13.00 -12.05 1.63
CA PHE A 111 13.08 -10.60 1.59
C PHE A 111 12.04 -9.98 0.65
N ASN A 112 11.84 -10.59 -0.52
CA ASN A 112 10.74 -10.21 -1.42
C ASN A 112 9.38 -10.36 -0.71
N SER A 113 9.19 -11.47 0.00
CA SER A 113 7.98 -11.72 0.78
C SER A 113 7.79 -10.67 1.89
N LEU A 114 8.87 -10.23 2.54
CA LEU A 114 8.86 -9.19 3.55
C LEU A 114 8.47 -7.82 2.97
N ILE A 115 9.06 -7.44 1.83
CA ILE A 115 8.70 -6.22 1.09
C ILE A 115 7.23 -6.25 0.72
N SER A 116 6.72 -7.36 0.16
CA SER A 116 5.30 -7.53 -0.16
C SER A 116 4.40 -7.40 1.06
N LYS A 117 4.79 -7.98 2.20
CA LYS A 117 4.05 -7.84 3.47
C LYS A 117 3.96 -6.40 3.94
N TYR A 118 5.08 -5.66 3.93
CA TYR A 118 5.10 -4.25 4.32
C TYR A 118 4.35 -3.35 3.34
N PHE A 119 4.42 -3.65 2.05
CA PHE A 119 3.63 -2.94 1.04
C PHE A 119 2.13 -3.17 1.24
N LEU A 120 1.69 -4.42 1.47
CA LEU A 120 0.29 -4.73 1.77
C LEU A 120 -0.18 -4.05 3.06
N GLN A 121 0.65 -4.06 4.11
CA GLN A 121 0.38 -3.35 5.35
C GLN A 121 0.19 -1.85 5.11
N MET A 122 1.07 -1.21 4.34
CA MET A 122 0.95 0.20 3.96
C MET A 122 -0.36 0.46 3.21
N LYS A 123 -0.71 -0.35 2.20
CA LYS A 123 -1.96 -0.18 1.44
C LYS A 123 -3.21 -0.37 2.30
N ARG A 124 -3.19 -1.31 3.24
CA ARG A 124 -4.27 -1.49 4.22
C ARG A 124 -4.42 -0.26 5.12
N LEU A 125 -3.32 0.33 5.59
CA LEU A 125 -3.37 1.55 6.39
C LEU A 125 -3.92 2.75 5.59
N GLN A 126 -3.61 2.84 4.28
CA GLN A 126 -4.22 3.85 3.40
C GLN A 126 -5.75 3.68 3.33
N LEU A 127 -6.26 2.44 3.25
CA LEU A 127 -7.70 2.17 3.31
C LEU A 127 -8.32 2.44 4.69
N VAL A 128 -7.57 2.38 5.78
CA VAL A 128 -8.07 2.84 7.08
C VAL A 128 -8.22 4.36 7.09
N ILE A 129 -7.23 5.09 6.55
CA ILE A 129 -7.24 6.55 6.50
C ILE A 129 -8.38 7.06 5.58
N GLN A 130 -8.46 6.52 4.37
CA GLN A 130 -9.51 6.80 3.39
C GLN A 130 -10.25 5.51 3.02
N PRO A 131 -11.26 5.11 3.80
CA PRO A 131 -12.07 3.93 3.51
C PRO A 131 -12.80 4.04 2.18
N ASP A 132 -12.71 2.96 1.41
CA ASP A 132 -13.56 2.76 0.23
C ASP A 132 -14.93 2.27 0.69
N VAL A 133 -15.93 3.15 0.60
CA VAL A 133 -17.29 2.91 1.11
C VAL A 133 -18.32 3.03 0.00
N GLN A 134 -19.17 2.01 -0.10
CA GLN A 134 -20.36 2.03 -0.93
C GLN A 134 -21.61 2.08 -0.04
N ILE A 135 -22.41 3.14 -0.17
CA ILE A 135 -23.73 3.19 0.46
C ILE A 135 -24.71 2.33 -0.33
N ALA A 136 -25.49 1.51 0.36
CA ALA A 136 -26.54 0.67 -0.21
C ALA A 136 -27.84 0.83 0.59
N THR A 137 -28.96 0.67 -0.09
CA THR A 137 -30.29 0.67 0.52
C THR A 137 -30.86 -0.74 0.53
N SER A 138 -31.62 -1.06 1.57
CA SER A 138 -32.42 -2.28 1.65
C SER A 138 -33.82 -1.94 2.13
N VAL A 139 -34.84 -2.63 1.60
CA VAL A 139 -36.23 -2.44 2.02
C VAL A 139 -36.64 -3.62 2.89
N HIS A 140 -37.11 -3.34 4.10
CA HIS A 140 -37.65 -4.39 4.95
C HIS A 140 -38.99 -4.87 4.39
N SER A 141 -39.10 -6.17 4.13
CA SER A 141 -40.17 -6.76 3.32
C SER A 141 -41.58 -6.53 3.89
N LYS A 142 -41.72 -6.55 5.22
CA LYS A 142 -42.99 -6.38 5.93
C LYS A 142 -43.35 -4.91 6.18
N SER A 143 -42.48 -4.17 6.86
CA SER A 143 -42.77 -2.77 7.25
C SER A 143 -42.57 -1.75 6.13
N LYS A 144 -41.96 -2.15 5.01
CA LYS A 144 -41.60 -1.28 3.87
C LYS A 144 -40.65 -0.12 4.22
N ILE A 145 -40.07 -0.12 5.43
CA ILE A 145 -39.05 0.84 5.84
C ILE A 145 -37.78 0.58 5.01
N THR A 146 -37.23 1.66 4.46
CA THR A 146 -35.95 1.62 3.73
C THR A 146 -34.81 1.95 4.67
N TYR A 147 -33.81 1.09 4.73
CA TYR A 147 -32.63 1.24 5.57
C TYR A 147 -31.39 1.54 4.73
N LEU A 148 -30.46 2.28 5.32
CA LEU A 148 -29.16 2.59 4.74
C LEU A 148 -28.07 1.72 5.37
N THR A 149 -27.17 1.23 4.54
CA THR A 149 -26.01 0.43 4.95
C THR A 149 -24.75 0.95 4.27
N ALA A 150 -23.67 1.09 5.03
CA ALA A 150 -22.33 1.31 4.49
C ALA A 150 -21.67 -0.06 4.26
N ARG A 151 -21.14 -0.26 3.06
CA ARG A 151 -20.33 -1.44 2.70
C ARG A 151 -18.90 -0.98 2.50
N GLY A 152 -17.99 -1.45 3.35
CA GLY A 152 -16.56 -1.12 3.29
C GLY A 152 -15.76 -2.21 2.59
N PHE A 153 -14.78 -1.79 1.81
CA PHE A 153 -13.86 -2.70 1.13
C PHE A 153 -12.51 -2.81 1.87
N TRP A 154 -11.84 -3.94 1.67
CA TRP A 154 -10.56 -4.26 2.29
C TRP A 154 -9.64 -4.95 1.29
N LEU A 155 -8.35 -5.06 1.62
CA LEU A 155 -7.41 -5.91 0.87
C LEU A 155 -7.20 -7.22 1.63
N ASN A 156 -7.49 -8.35 0.98
CA ASN A 156 -7.20 -9.68 1.52
C ASN A 156 -5.67 -9.95 1.54
N ASP A 157 -5.25 -11.13 1.99
CA ASP A 157 -3.81 -11.43 2.16
C ASP A 157 -3.06 -11.61 0.83
N LYS A 158 -3.78 -11.69 -0.29
CA LYS A 158 -3.25 -11.65 -1.65
C LYS A 158 -3.18 -10.24 -2.23
N GLY A 159 -3.63 -9.23 -1.48
CA GLY A 159 -3.74 -7.86 -1.97
C GLY A 159 -4.96 -7.62 -2.87
N GLU A 160 -5.91 -8.54 -2.94
CA GLU A 160 -7.12 -8.41 -3.75
C GLU A 160 -8.19 -7.65 -2.96
N ARG A 161 -8.93 -6.78 -3.65
CA ARG A 161 -10.02 -5.99 -3.07
C ARG A 161 -11.25 -6.86 -2.83
N GLU A 162 -11.72 -6.92 -1.59
CA GLU A 162 -12.92 -7.64 -1.19
C GLU A 162 -13.88 -6.74 -0.40
N ARG A 163 -15.19 -7.03 -0.50
CA ARG A 163 -16.17 -6.39 0.39
C ARG A 163 -16.13 -7.13 1.72
N LYS A 164 -15.71 -6.43 2.77
CA LYS A 164 -15.49 -7.05 4.09
C LYS A 164 -16.42 -6.52 5.17
N TYR A 165 -16.67 -5.22 5.17
CA TYR A 165 -17.39 -4.56 6.26
C TYR A 165 -18.81 -4.19 5.84
N VAL A 166 -19.78 -4.39 6.73
CA VAL A 166 -21.16 -3.91 6.54
C VAL A 166 -21.63 -3.28 7.84
N LYS A 167 -22.03 -2.00 7.80
CA LYS A 167 -22.51 -1.27 8.96
C LYS A 167 -23.85 -0.60 8.65
N SER A 168 -24.79 -0.69 9.59
CA SER A 168 -26.08 0.02 9.49
C SER A 168 -25.89 1.51 9.73
N LEU A 169 -26.56 2.33 8.92
CA LEU A 169 -26.56 3.79 9.02
C LEU A 169 -27.88 4.36 9.56
N GLY A 170 -28.92 3.53 9.70
CA GLY A 170 -30.24 3.97 10.12
C GLY A 170 -31.26 3.86 8.99
N ARG A 171 -32.37 4.58 9.13
CA ARG A 171 -33.44 4.59 8.14
C ARG A 171 -33.21 5.69 7.12
N LEU A 172 -33.67 5.49 5.89
CA LEU A 172 -33.51 6.47 4.81
C LEU A 172 -34.27 7.78 5.10
N ASP A 173 -35.41 7.69 5.77
CA ASP A 173 -36.28 8.83 6.09
C ASP A 173 -35.75 9.71 7.22
N GLU A 174 -34.66 9.31 7.89
CA GLU A 174 -33.93 10.13 8.87
C GLU A 174 -32.94 11.11 8.20
N PHE A 175 -32.79 11.06 6.87
CA PHE A 175 -31.82 11.87 6.13
C PHE A 175 -32.50 12.59 4.96
N ASP A 176 -32.49 13.93 5.00
CA ASP A 176 -33.15 14.79 4.01
C ASP A 176 -32.58 14.59 2.59
N GLY A 177 -31.27 14.33 2.46
CA GLY A 177 -30.62 14.01 1.18
C GLY A 177 -30.70 12.53 0.76
N GLY A 178 -31.36 11.70 1.56
CA GLY A 178 -31.43 10.26 1.40
C GLY A 178 -30.05 9.62 1.25
N LYS A 179 -29.87 8.74 0.25
CA LYS A 179 -28.62 8.01 0.03
C LYS A 179 -27.42 8.92 -0.34
N LYS A 180 -27.67 10.09 -0.92
CA LYS A 180 -26.63 11.01 -1.39
C LYS A 180 -26.32 12.11 -0.38
N ASP A 181 -26.96 12.07 0.78
CA ASP A 181 -26.70 13.03 1.85
C ASP A 181 -25.22 12.96 2.25
N PRO A 182 -24.48 14.10 2.24
CA PRO A 182 -23.09 14.14 2.69
C PRO A 182 -22.90 13.58 4.10
N LEU A 183 -23.91 13.74 4.97
CA LEU A 183 -23.88 13.21 6.34
C LEU A 183 -23.87 11.67 6.33
N VAL A 184 -24.66 11.04 5.46
CA VAL A 184 -24.72 9.58 5.32
C VAL A 184 -23.38 9.02 4.85
N ILE A 185 -22.75 9.70 3.89
CA ILE A 185 -21.43 9.32 3.38
C ILE A 185 -20.39 9.43 4.50
N LYS A 186 -20.37 10.56 5.21
CA LYS A 186 -19.44 10.80 6.33
C LYS A 186 -19.60 9.76 7.44
N LEU A 187 -20.83 9.52 7.89
CA LEU A 187 -21.13 8.49 8.90
C LEU A 187 -20.72 7.08 8.43
N GLY A 188 -20.94 6.77 7.15
CA GLY A 188 -20.47 5.54 6.54
C GLY A 188 -18.96 5.40 6.61
N ILE A 189 -18.21 6.42 6.19
CA ILE A 189 -16.75 6.46 6.25
C ILE A 189 -16.25 6.28 7.69
N GLU A 190 -16.82 7.00 8.66
CA GLU A 190 -16.41 6.92 10.06
C GLU A 190 -16.62 5.53 10.65
N LYS A 191 -17.80 4.92 10.45
CA LYS A 191 -18.09 3.57 10.97
C LYS A 191 -17.22 2.49 10.33
N ILE A 192 -16.91 2.62 9.04
CA ILE A 192 -16.03 1.67 8.34
C ILE A 192 -14.57 1.89 8.76
N ARG A 193 -14.13 3.14 8.94
CA ARG A 193 -12.80 3.48 9.48
C ARG A 193 -12.59 2.84 10.84
N GLU A 194 -13.54 2.99 11.76
CA GLU A 194 -13.44 2.42 13.10
C GLU A 194 -13.24 0.89 13.06
N GLU A 195 -14.04 0.19 12.25
CA GLU A 195 -13.92 -1.26 12.12
C GLU A 195 -12.60 -1.67 11.45
N SER A 196 -12.24 -1.01 10.35
CA SER A 196 -11.01 -1.30 9.62
C SER A 196 -9.75 -1.01 10.45
N LEU A 197 -9.78 0.01 11.32
CA LEU A 197 -8.69 0.32 12.23
C LEU A 197 -8.56 -0.75 13.32
N LYS A 198 -9.68 -1.27 13.86
CA LYS A 198 -9.64 -2.40 14.81
C LYS A 198 -8.99 -3.61 14.17
N ASP A 199 -9.43 -3.99 12.98
CA ASP A 199 -8.86 -5.12 12.23
C ASP A 199 -7.39 -4.89 11.88
N TYR A 200 -7.02 -3.67 11.50
CA TYR A 200 -5.62 -3.31 11.23
C TYR A 200 -4.75 -3.47 12.47
N ASN A 201 -5.19 -2.95 13.62
CA ASN A 201 -4.44 -3.02 14.88
C ASN A 201 -4.30 -4.45 15.39
N GLN A 202 -5.31 -5.30 15.19
CA GLN A 202 -5.23 -6.72 15.53
C GLN A 202 -4.20 -7.46 14.66
N ARG A 203 -4.12 -7.13 13.36
CA ARG A 203 -3.18 -7.75 12.43
C ARG A 203 -1.75 -7.21 12.57
N TYR A 204 -1.63 -5.94 12.94
CA TYR A 204 -0.37 -5.21 13.01
C TYR A 204 -0.29 -4.46 14.34
N PRO A 205 -0.08 -5.18 15.45
CA PRO A 205 0.21 -4.54 16.73
C PRO A 205 1.48 -3.69 16.61
N ASP A 206 1.47 -2.52 17.26
CA ASP A 206 2.63 -1.63 17.34
C ASP A 206 3.73 -2.23 18.24
#